data_AF-A0A0F9S298-F1
#
_entry.id   AF-A0A0F9S298-F1
#
_cell.length_a   1.000
_cell.length_b   1.000
_cell.length_c   1.000
_cell.angle_alpha   90.00
_cell.angle_beta   90.00
_cell.angle_gamma   90.00
#
_symmetry.space_group_name_H-M   'P 1'
#
loop_
_entity.id
_entity.type
_entity.pdbx_description
1 polymer ?
#
loop_
_entity_poly.entity_id
_entity_poly.type
_entity_poly.pdbx_seq_one_letter_code
_entity_poly.pdbx_strand_id
1 'polypeptide(L)'
;MFRFKVPRKRRLAVPALRISKPLEGLTGIVQGWPATDIEERMYIAFLHNAVLPDDIEFQPSYLAGRSMLGEIRPDFALHIGLIQIWYADEDFFHRTAEQANRDAFNDARLFNEMQGAIEFPIRISGDDLETQEKADAAVRGKL
;
A
#
# COMPACT_ATOMS: atom_id res chain seq x y z
N MET A 1 7.73 37.81 -11.66
CA MET A 1 7.14 36.45 -11.62
C MET A 1 8.20 35.51 -11.07
N PHE A 2 8.11 35.09 -9.80
CA PHE A 2 9.15 34.31 -9.12
C PHE A 2 8.89 32.81 -9.31
N ARG A 3 9.83 32.09 -9.95
CA ARG A 3 9.82 30.63 -10.10
C ARG A 3 10.46 30.00 -8.85
N PHE A 4 9.67 29.40 -7.98
CA PHE A 4 10.19 28.58 -6.89
C PHE A 4 10.76 27.28 -7.47
N LYS A 5 12.08 27.06 -7.30
CA LYS A 5 12.74 25.77 -7.57
C LYS A 5 12.64 24.92 -6.31
N VAL A 6 11.88 23.83 -6.37
CA VAL A 6 11.83 22.83 -5.29
C VAL A 6 13.20 22.13 -5.22
N PRO A 7 13.89 22.10 -4.06
CA PRO A 7 15.17 21.42 -3.93
C PRO A 7 14.97 19.90 -3.99
N ARG A 8 15.67 19.22 -4.91
CA ARG A 8 15.73 17.74 -4.93
C ARG A 8 16.38 17.27 -3.62
N LYS A 9 15.65 16.51 -2.79
CA LYS A 9 16.19 15.85 -1.60
C LYS A 9 17.37 14.95 -2.01
N ARG A 10 18.53 15.17 -1.39
CA ARG A 10 19.74 14.38 -1.57
C ARG A 10 19.54 13.03 -0.88
N ARG A 11 19.52 11.92 -1.64
CA ARG A 11 19.44 10.56 -1.06
C ARG A 11 20.67 10.33 -0.18
N LEU A 12 20.46 10.08 1.10
CA LEU A 12 21.51 9.59 1.99
C LEU A 12 21.68 8.09 1.70
N ALA A 13 22.91 7.67 1.41
CA ALA A 13 23.24 6.26 1.25
C ALA A 13 23.15 5.58 2.62
N VAL A 14 22.17 4.71 2.82
CA VAL A 14 22.02 3.90 4.03
C VAL A 14 22.95 2.68 3.90
N PRO A 15 23.78 2.36 4.91
CA PRO A 15 24.72 1.25 4.82
C PRO A 15 23.97 -0.09 4.83
N ALA A 16 24.37 -0.99 3.94
CA ALA A 16 23.82 -2.34 3.85
C ALA A 16 24.26 -3.18 5.06
N LEU A 17 23.33 -3.49 5.97
CA LEU A 17 23.52 -4.47 7.03
C LEU A 17 23.18 -5.88 6.48
N ARG A 18 24.20 -6.74 6.43
CA ARG A 18 24.05 -8.18 6.16
C ARG A 18 23.82 -8.92 7.47
N ILE A 19 22.67 -9.56 7.68
CA ILE A 19 22.53 -10.77 8.51
C ILE A 19 21.47 -11.70 7.91
N SER A 20 21.79 -13.00 7.93
CA SER A 20 21.18 -14.14 7.25
C SER A 20 20.03 -14.84 8.01
N LYS A 21 18.96 -15.20 7.27
CA LYS A 21 18.24 -16.50 7.32
C LYS A 21 17.42 -16.65 6.02
N PRO A 22 17.32 -17.83 5.38
CA PRO A 22 16.54 -17.98 4.16
C PRO A 22 15.11 -18.46 4.46
N LEU A 23 14.10 -17.84 3.84
CA LEU A 23 12.99 -18.62 3.25
C LEU A 23 12.22 -17.91 2.13
N GLU A 24 12.28 -16.58 1.95
CA GLU A 24 11.82 -15.94 0.69
C GLU A 24 12.73 -14.81 0.15
N GLY A 25 13.70 -14.34 0.93
CA GLY A 25 14.61 -13.27 0.47
C GLY A 25 14.04 -11.86 0.59
N LEU A 26 13.07 -11.65 1.48
CA LEU A 26 12.55 -10.32 1.85
C LEU A 26 13.67 -9.43 2.41
N THR A 27 13.60 -8.16 2.08
CA THR A 27 14.60 -7.13 2.35
C THR A 27 14.20 -6.18 3.48
N GLY A 28 12.92 -6.19 3.88
CA GLY A 28 12.28 -5.20 4.75
C GLY A 28 12.14 -3.83 4.08
N ILE A 29 12.23 -3.75 2.75
CA ILE A 29 12.30 -2.50 2.00
C ILE A 29 11.43 -2.57 0.75
N VAL A 30 10.53 -1.60 0.61
CA VAL A 30 9.76 -1.36 -0.62
C VAL A 30 10.03 0.07 -1.11
N GLN A 31 10.42 0.20 -2.38
CA GLN A 31 10.73 1.50 -3.02
C GLN A 31 11.71 2.40 -2.24
N GLY A 32 12.59 1.81 -1.43
CA GLY A 32 13.58 2.52 -0.61
C GLY A 32 13.08 2.97 0.77
N TRP A 33 11.87 2.56 1.17
CA TRP A 33 11.29 2.81 2.48
C TRP A 33 11.14 1.51 3.27
N PRO A 34 11.19 1.57 4.62
CA PRO A 34 10.93 0.40 5.45
C PRO A 34 9.52 -0.14 5.18
N ALA A 35 9.41 -1.46 5.08
CA ALA A 35 8.16 -2.18 4.90
C ALA A 35 8.09 -3.34 5.89
N THR A 36 6.88 -3.72 6.28
CA THR A 36 6.62 -4.99 6.98
C THR A 36 6.76 -6.15 6.00
N ASP A 37 6.90 -7.37 6.53
CA ASP A 37 6.99 -8.57 5.70
C ASP A 37 5.74 -8.74 4.81
N ILE A 38 4.55 -8.39 5.32
CA ILE A 38 3.30 -8.51 4.56
C ILE A 38 3.18 -7.43 3.47
N GLU A 39 3.65 -6.21 3.74
CA GLU A 39 3.72 -5.14 2.74
C GLU A 39 4.69 -5.51 1.61
N GLU A 40 5.87 -6.04 1.95
CA GLU A 40 6.86 -6.46 0.94
C GLU A 40 6.36 -7.64 0.11
N ARG A 41 5.70 -8.63 0.71
CA ARG A 41 5.07 -9.72 -0.04
C ARG A 41 3.96 -9.23 -0.96
N MET A 42 3.14 -8.29 -0.50
CA MET A 42 2.09 -7.69 -1.34
C MET A 42 2.71 -6.92 -2.52
N TYR A 43 3.80 -6.18 -2.29
CA TYR A 43 4.55 -5.53 -3.36
C TYR A 43 5.10 -6.53 -4.39
N ILE A 44 5.75 -7.60 -3.94
CA ILE A 44 6.26 -8.66 -4.83
C ILE A 44 5.10 -9.32 -5.59
N ALA A 45 3.96 -9.52 -4.93
CA ALA A 45 2.77 -10.10 -5.56
C ALA A 45 2.20 -9.22 -6.68
N PHE A 46 2.25 -7.88 -6.55
CA PHE A 46 1.91 -6.99 -7.66
C PHE A 46 2.84 -7.21 -8.86
N LEU A 47 4.15 -7.32 -8.62
CA LEU A 47 5.13 -7.55 -9.69
C LEU A 47 4.92 -8.92 -10.37
N HIS A 48 4.65 -9.98 -9.61
CA HIS A 48 4.35 -11.30 -10.15
C HIS A 48 3.07 -11.33 -10.99
N ASN A 49 2.09 -10.48 -10.65
CA ASN A 49 0.85 -10.31 -11.40
C ASN A 49 0.93 -9.20 -12.47
N ALA A 50 2.13 -8.89 -12.95
CA ALA A 50 2.40 -8.00 -14.08
C ALA A 50 2.02 -6.52 -13.89
N VAL A 51 1.88 -6.05 -12.65
CA VAL A 51 1.82 -4.61 -12.36
C VAL A 51 3.23 -4.02 -12.49
N LEU A 52 3.38 -2.92 -13.22
CA LEU A 52 4.68 -2.31 -13.42
C LEU A 52 5.13 -1.58 -12.14
N PRO A 53 6.43 -1.60 -11.79
CA PRO A 53 6.94 -0.88 -10.62
C PRO A 53 6.61 0.62 -10.60
N ASP A 54 6.53 1.25 -11.78
CA ASP A 54 6.22 2.68 -11.93
C ASP A 54 4.73 2.99 -11.69
N ASP A 55 3.85 1.98 -11.76
CA ASP A 55 2.42 2.11 -11.49
C ASP A 55 2.09 1.84 -10.02
N ILE A 56 3.07 1.41 -9.22
CA ILE A 56 2.90 1.11 -7.79
C ILE A 56 3.44 2.27 -6.98
N GLU A 57 2.66 2.79 -6.04
CA GLU A 57 3.09 3.79 -5.08
C GLU A 57 2.98 3.22 -3.67
N PHE A 58 4.11 3.15 -2.95
CA PHE A 58 4.16 2.64 -1.58
C PHE A 58 3.98 3.77 -0.55
N GLN A 59 3.06 3.56 0.39
CA GLN A 59 2.65 4.48 1.45
C GLN A 59 2.37 5.92 0.98
N PRO A 60 1.54 6.12 -0.06
CA PRO A 60 1.21 7.46 -0.53
C PRO A 60 0.47 8.25 0.54
N SER A 61 0.55 9.57 0.41
CA SER A 61 -0.16 10.51 1.26
C SER A 61 -1.22 11.21 0.44
N TYR A 62 -2.48 10.89 0.71
CA TYR A 62 -3.60 11.65 0.15
C TYR A 62 -4.08 12.66 1.19
N LEU A 63 -4.03 13.94 0.80
CA LEU A 63 -4.73 14.99 1.51
C LEU A 63 -6.22 14.72 1.37
N ALA A 64 -6.83 14.32 2.48
CA ALA A 64 -8.26 14.10 2.51
C ALA A 64 -8.98 15.43 2.24
N GLY A 65 -10.15 15.38 1.61
CA GLY A 65 -10.85 16.57 1.10
C GLY A 65 -11.30 17.50 2.23
N ARG A 66 -11.92 18.65 1.88
CA ARG A 66 -12.45 19.64 2.84
C ARG A 66 -13.36 19.06 3.93
N SER A 67 -13.92 17.87 3.70
CA SER A 67 -14.80 17.13 4.60
C SER A 67 -14.08 16.12 5.50
N MET A 68 -12.77 15.90 5.34
CA MET A 68 -11.94 15.06 6.21
C MET A 68 -10.88 15.86 6.97
N LEU A 69 -10.87 15.69 8.29
CA LEU A 69 -9.73 16.04 9.14
C LEU A 69 -8.80 14.83 9.20
N GLY A 70 -7.69 14.87 8.46
CA GLY A 70 -6.68 13.83 8.50
C GLY A 70 -5.96 13.60 7.17
N GLU A 71 -4.86 12.88 7.24
CA GLU A 71 -4.11 12.37 6.09
C GLU A 71 -4.50 10.89 5.93
N ILE A 72 -4.92 10.48 4.73
CA ILE A 72 -5.11 9.06 4.43
C ILE A 72 -3.79 8.55 3.86
N ARG A 73 -3.23 7.56 4.55
CA ARG A 73 -2.07 6.81 4.11
C ARG A 73 -2.47 5.35 3.90
N PRO A 74 -2.83 4.97 2.67
CA PRO A 74 -2.90 3.55 2.34
C PRO A 74 -1.50 2.97 2.22
N ASP A 75 -1.41 1.64 2.27
CA ASP A 75 -0.12 0.95 2.17
C ASP A 75 0.37 0.98 0.73
N PHE A 76 -0.55 0.83 -0.24
CA PHE A 76 -0.25 0.93 -1.66
C PHE A 76 -1.35 1.66 -2.44
N ALA A 77 -0.94 2.33 -3.50
CA ALA A 77 -1.82 2.77 -4.57
C ALA A 77 -1.32 2.25 -5.92
N LEU A 78 -2.21 1.69 -6.74
CA LEU A 78 -1.92 1.26 -8.10
C LEU A 78 -2.53 2.23 -9.11
N HIS A 79 -1.73 2.74 -10.04
CA HIS A 79 -2.13 3.72 -11.04
C HIS A 79 -2.49 3.05 -12.38
N ILE A 80 -3.29 1.98 -12.34
CA ILE A 80 -3.66 1.14 -13.49
C ILE A 80 -5.04 1.51 -14.06
N GLY A 81 -5.18 2.74 -14.55
CA GLY A 81 -6.45 3.31 -15.01
C GLY A 81 -7.05 4.21 -13.94
N LEU A 82 -8.02 3.70 -13.17
CA LEU A 82 -8.41 4.35 -11.91
C LEU A 82 -7.40 3.98 -10.81
N ILE A 83 -7.24 4.86 -9.82
CA ILE A 83 -6.33 4.58 -8.71
C ILE A 83 -6.95 3.48 -7.84
N GLN A 84 -6.27 2.34 -7.71
CA GLN A 84 -6.69 1.31 -6.77
C GLN A 84 -5.95 1.50 -5.46
N ILE A 85 -6.70 1.58 -4.35
CA ILE A 85 -6.14 1.73 -3.01
C ILE A 85 -6.08 0.37 -2.35
N TRP A 86 -4.90 -0.03 -1.85
CA TRP A 86 -4.67 -1.35 -1.26
C TRP A 86 -4.12 -1.23 0.16
N TYR A 87 -4.63 -2.07 1.06
CA TYR A 87 -4.20 -2.20 2.45
C TYR A 87 -3.77 -3.64 2.76
N ALA A 88 -2.62 -3.79 3.41
CA ALA A 88 -2.08 -5.03 3.95
C ALA A 88 -2.40 -5.08 5.46
N ASP A 89 -3.40 -5.87 5.84
CA ASP A 89 -4.00 -5.81 7.17
C ASP A 89 -3.61 -6.99 8.05
N GLU A 90 -2.67 -6.78 8.97
CA GLU A 90 -2.13 -7.82 9.86
C GLU A 90 -3.20 -8.57 10.68
N ASP A 91 -4.32 -7.92 11.04
CA ASP A 91 -5.25 -8.42 12.07
C ASP A 91 -6.72 -8.51 11.59
N PHE A 92 -6.98 -8.76 10.30
CA PHE A 92 -8.35 -8.74 9.75
C PHE A 92 -9.35 -9.63 10.52
N PHE A 93 -8.94 -10.81 10.99
CA PHE A 93 -9.81 -11.77 11.67
C PHE A 93 -10.07 -11.49 13.16
N HIS A 94 -9.30 -10.61 13.79
CA HIS A 94 -9.47 -10.24 15.20
C HIS A 94 -10.22 -8.91 15.39
N ARG A 95 -10.77 -8.35 14.31
CA ARG A 95 -11.50 -7.08 14.34
C ARG A 95 -12.85 -7.20 15.03
N THR A 96 -13.17 -6.21 15.86
CA THR A 96 -14.52 -6.03 16.38
C THR A 96 -15.44 -5.52 15.27
N ALA A 97 -16.75 -5.78 15.38
CA ALA A 97 -17.74 -5.27 14.43
C ALA A 97 -17.72 -3.73 14.31
N GLU A 98 -17.31 -3.02 15.35
CA GLU A 98 -17.15 -1.57 15.34
C GLU A 98 -15.96 -1.10 14.50
N GLN A 99 -14.83 -1.83 14.54
CA GLN A 99 -13.66 -1.53 13.71
C GLN A 99 -13.97 -1.77 12.23
N ALA A 100 -14.61 -2.90 11.90
CA ALA A 100 -15.04 -3.19 10.53
C ALA A 100 -16.00 -2.13 9.98
N ASN A 101 -16.98 -1.69 10.78
CA ASN A 101 -17.91 -0.62 10.39
C ASN A 101 -17.21 0.73 10.20
N ARG A 102 -16.23 1.06 11.05
CA ARG A 102 -15.46 2.30 10.92
C ARG A 102 -14.61 2.30 9.65
N ASP A 103 -13.97 1.18 9.33
CA ASP A 103 -13.16 1.05 8.13
C ASP A 103 -14.03 1.11 6.87
N ALA A 104 -15.14 0.36 6.83
CA ALA A 104 -16.09 0.43 5.72
C ALA A 104 -16.65 1.85 5.51
N PHE A 105 -16.93 2.57 6.61
CA PHE A 105 -17.36 3.96 6.53
C PHE A 105 -16.27 4.89 5.98
N ASN A 106 -15.02 4.71 6.43
CA ASN A 106 -13.88 5.49 5.94
C ASN A 106 -13.59 5.19 4.45
N ASP A 107 -13.65 3.92 4.04
CA ASP A 107 -13.42 3.48 2.67
C ASP A 107 -14.49 4.04 1.72
N ALA A 108 -15.78 3.95 2.11
CA ALA A 108 -16.87 4.52 1.34
C ALA A 108 -16.78 6.05 1.24
N ARG A 109 -16.32 6.71 2.31
CA ARG A 109 -16.13 8.16 2.32
C ARG A 109 -14.94 8.57 1.44
N LEU A 110 -13.82 7.85 1.49
CA LEU A 110 -12.67 8.06 0.60
C LEU A 110 -13.08 7.91 -0.87
N PHE A 111 -13.81 6.84 -1.20
CA PHE A 111 -14.35 6.61 -2.53
C PHE A 111 -15.22 7.76 -3.03
N ASN A 112 -16.13 8.26 -2.18
CA ASN A 112 -16.99 9.39 -2.52
C ASN A 112 -16.22 10.72 -2.66
N GLU A 113 -15.25 10.99 -1.78
CA GLU A 113 -14.47 12.23 -1.82
C GLU A 113 -13.56 12.31 -3.05
N MET A 114 -13.06 11.17 -3.52
CA MET A 114 -12.23 11.09 -4.72
C MET A 114 -13.04 11.00 -6.02
N GLN A 115 -14.37 11.12 -5.96
CA GLN A 115 -15.28 11.37 -7.10
C GLN A 115 -14.99 10.52 -8.35
N GLY A 116 -14.74 9.23 -8.18
CA GLY A 116 -14.49 8.30 -9.29
C GLY A 116 -13.07 8.34 -9.85
N ALA A 117 -12.12 9.00 -9.18
CA ALA A 117 -10.69 8.90 -9.47
C ALA A 117 -10.07 7.61 -8.89
N ILE A 118 -10.72 6.98 -7.91
CA ILE A 118 -10.30 5.71 -7.33
C ILE A 118 -11.36 4.62 -7.50
N GLU A 119 -10.90 3.37 -7.45
CA GLU A 119 -11.76 2.22 -7.19
C GLU A 119 -12.05 2.07 -5.69
N PHE A 120 -13.00 1.21 -5.34
CA PHE A 120 -13.29 0.93 -3.94
C PHE A 120 -12.05 0.31 -3.28
N PRO A 121 -11.62 0.78 -2.08
CA PRO A 121 -10.41 0.26 -1.46
C PRO A 121 -10.42 -1.25 -1.23
N ILE A 122 -9.28 -1.88 -1.48
CA ILE A 122 -9.05 -3.31 -1.36
C ILE A 122 -8.23 -3.57 -0.09
N ARG A 123 -8.68 -4.51 0.73
CA ARG A 123 -7.97 -4.95 1.94
C ARG A 123 -7.63 -6.43 1.80
N ILE A 124 -6.36 -6.78 2.03
CA ILE A 124 -5.88 -8.17 2.09
C ILE A 124 -5.52 -8.49 3.53
N SER A 125 -5.98 -9.65 4.03
CA SER A 125 -5.64 -10.11 5.37
C SER A 125 -4.18 -10.55 5.47
N GLY A 126 -3.56 -10.36 6.62
CA GLY A 126 -2.23 -10.86 6.96
C GLY A 126 -2.11 -12.37 6.78
N ASP A 127 -3.17 -13.13 7.03
CA ASP A 127 -3.20 -14.60 6.81
C ASP A 127 -3.04 -14.97 5.33
N ASP A 128 -3.57 -14.13 4.44
CA ASP A 128 -3.42 -14.24 2.98
C ASP A 128 -2.06 -13.69 2.50
N LEU A 129 -1.32 -13.00 3.36
CA LEU A 129 0.02 -12.46 3.11
C LEU A 129 1.11 -13.19 3.91
N GLU A 130 0.79 -14.32 4.54
CA GLU A 130 1.72 -15.08 5.37
C GLU A 130 2.91 -15.64 4.56
N THR A 131 2.65 -15.97 3.29
CA THR A 131 3.63 -16.53 2.35
C THR A 131 3.49 -15.87 0.98
N GLN A 132 4.53 -15.86 0.17
CA GLN A 132 4.48 -15.25 -1.15
C GLN A 132 3.45 -15.94 -2.07
N GLU A 133 3.31 -17.26 -1.99
CA GLU A 133 2.34 -18.00 -2.81
C GLU A 133 0.89 -17.58 -2.49
N LYS A 134 0.57 -17.41 -1.20
CA LYS A 134 -0.74 -16.90 -0.78
C LYS A 134 -0.93 -15.45 -1.23
N ALA A 135 0.08 -14.60 -1.07
CA ALA A 135 0.02 -13.20 -1.48
C ALA A 135 -0.22 -13.09 -2.99
N ASP A 136 0.49 -13.88 -3.80
CA ASP A 136 0.33 -13.93 -5.25
C ASP A 136 -1.10 -14.33 -5.64
N ALA A 137 -1.69 -15.30 -4.96
CA ALA A 137 -3.05 -15.76 -5.22
C ALA A 137 -4.11 -14.73 -4.77
N ALA A 138 -3.92 -14.11 -3.60
CA ALA A 138 -4.82 -13.12 -3.05
C ALA A 138 -4.88 -11.84 -3.91
N VAL A 139 -3.71 -11.35 -4.33
CA VAL A 139 -3.60 -10.21 -5.24
C VAL A 139 -4.22 -10.53 -6.60
N ARG A 140 -3.92 -11.70 -7.18
CA ARG A 140 -4.50 -12.13 -8.47
C ARG A 140 -6.02 -12.23 -8.45
N GLY A 141 -6.61 -12.62 -7.33
CA GLY A 141 -8.06 -12.74 -7.19
C GLY A 141 -8.80 -11.40 -7.12
N LYS A 142 -8.06 -10.28 -6.98
CA LYS A 142 -8.63 -8.94 -6.78
C LYS A 142 -8.14 -7.88 -7.78
N LEU A 143 -7.09 -8.18 -8.56
CA LEU A 143 -6.72 -7.43 -9.77
C LEU A 143 -7.71 -7.71 -10.90
#